data_AF-A0A1R3WUA1-F1
#
_entry.id   AF-A0A1R3WUA1-F1
#
_cell.length_a   1.000
_cell.length_b   1.000
_cell.length_c   1.000
_cell.angle_alpha   90.00
_cell.angle_beta   90.00
_cell.angle_gamma   90.00
#
_symmetry.space_group_name_H-M   'P 1'
#
loop_
_entity.id
_entity.type
_entity.pdbx_description
1 polymer ?
#
loop_
_entity_poly.entity_id
_entity_poly.type
_entity_poly.pdbx_seq_one_letter_code
_entity_poly.pdbx_strand_id
1 'polypeptide(L)'
;MTKLLHYVRKVPLFGQLFEVSGKSFRSALSEIFISTIFSTLPIWFFPLLASIFIANSPSLMRNILTSVDQGDLFIYSSALVGPLIFAITKNYAEWGSDNPSANASQLGKLTFEFPYGTWFFLIAIAICMIAAVCFGLMRFSSMGLIAAQFQMDNFLWVSCGMYLFALLCLFTVSIYRNELQDFSANANEDTQNFVDQWNSRNG
;
A
#
# COMPACT_ATOMS: atom_id res chain seq x y z
N MET A 1 -8.16 27.17 13.67
CA MET A 1 -8.28 26.07 12.68
C MET A 1 -7.44 26.30 11.42
N THR A 2 -7.32 27.53 10.90
CA THR A 2 -6.55 27.87 9.69
C THR A 2 -5.02 27.65 9.76
N LYS A 3 -4.37 27.87 10.91
CA LYS A 3 -2.92 27.64 11.06
C LYS A 3 -2.53 26.16 11.01
N LEU A 4 -3.35 25.28 11.58
CA LEU A 4 -3.08 23.84 11.62
C LEU A 4 -3.19 23.22 10.22
N LEU A 5 -4.18 23.67 9.43
CA LEU A 5 -4.37 23.28 8.04
C LEU A 5 -3.17 23.68 7.16
N HIS A 6 -2.54 24.83 7.45
CA HIS A 6 -1.36 25.29 6.74
C HIS A 6 -0.10 24.44 7.05
N TYR A 7 0.04 23.96 8.29
CA TYR A 7 1.13 23.04 8.66
C TYR A 7 0.92 21.65 8.07
N VAL A 8 -0.31 21.11 8.12
CA VAL A 8 -0.64 19.81 7.53
C VAL A 8 -0.42 19.82 6.01
N ARG A 9 -0.68 20.97 5.35
CA ARG A 9 -0.37 21.16 3.92
C ARG A 9 1.11 21.05 3.56
N LYS A 10 2.02 21.29 4.50
CA LYS A 10 3.47 21.14 4.26
C LYS A 10 3.97 19.71 4.40
N VAL A 11 3.17 18.81 4.97
CA VAL A 11 3.55 17.41 5.09
C VAL A 11 3.29 16.73 3.75
N PRO A 12 4.32 16.19 3.08
CA PRO A 12 4.21 15.66 1.72
C PRO A 12 3.18 14.51 1.58
N LEU A 13 2.87 13.82 2.68
CA LEU A 13 1.84 12.77 2.75
C LEU A 13 0.40 13.30 2.79
N PHE A 14 0.17 14.46 3.42
CA PHE A 14 -1.20 14.89 3.73
C PHE A 14 -1.64 16.15 3.00
N GLY A 15 -0.70 16.90 2.41
CA GLY A 15 -1.03 18.19 1.84
C GLY A 15 -1.99 18.14 0.66
N GLN A 16 -1.83 17.15 -0.21
CA GLN A 16 -2.68 16.98 -1.38
C GLN A 16 -3.99 16.22 -1.07
N LEU A 17 -4.10 15.49 0.05
CA LEU A 17 -5.30 14.71 0.39
C LEU A 17 -6.57 15.56 0.51
N PHE A 18 -6.43 16.85 0.85
CA PHE A 18 -7.57 17.76 1.01
C PHE A 18 -8.13 18.32 -0.29
N GLU A 19 -7.40 18.18 -1.40
CA GLU A 19 -7.79 18.73 -2.72
C GLU A 19 -8.37 17.65 -3.64
N VAL A 20 -8.45 16.42 -3.15
CA VAL A 20 -8.81 15.21 -3.90
C VAL A 20 -10.30 15.18 -4.21
N SER A 21 -10.62 14.75 -5.43
CA SER A 21 -11.99 14.49 -5.85
C SER A 21 -12.60 13.34 -5.06
N GLY A 22 -13.85 13.49 -4.61
CA GLY A 22 -14.56 12.44 -3.87
C GLY A 22 -14.69 11.11 -4.66
N LYS A 23 -14.58 11.15 -5.99
CA LYS A 23 -14.55 9.95 -6.85
C LYS A 23 -13.24 9.16 -6.65
N SER A 24 -12.10 9.85 -6.70
CA SER A 24 -10.77 9.25 -6.59
C SER A 24 -10.53 8.70 -5.17
N PHE A 25 -11.11 9.34 -4.15
CA PHE A 25 -11.18 8.82 -2.78
C PHE A 25 -11.93 7.48 -2.69
N ARG A 26 -13.15 7.39 -3.25
CA ARG A 26 -13.96 6.16 -3.23
C ARG A 26 -13.28 5.03 -4.00
N SER A 27 -12.68 5.35 -5.14
CA SER A 27 -11.91 4.40 -5.94
C SER A 27 -10.73 3.84 -5.14
N ALA A 28 -9.92 4.71 -4.52
CA ALA A 28 -8.78 4.31 -3.69
C ALA A 28 -9.21 3.45 -2.49
N LEU A 29 -10.34 3.78 -1.85
CA LEU A 29 -10.88 2.99 -0.75
C LEU A 29 -11.27 1.58 -1.21
N SER A 30 -11.92 1.46 -2.37
CA SER A 30 -12.30 0.16 -2.94
C SER A 30 -11.08 -0.68 -3.32
N GLU A 31 -10.04 -0.05 -3.87
CA GLU A 31 -8.80 -0.73 -4.23
C GLU A 31 -8.10 -1.30 -2.99
N ILE A 32 -7.99 -0.51 -1.92
CA ILE A 32 -7.36 -0.99 -0.68
C ILE A 32 -8.18 -2.07 -0.04
N PHE A 33 -9.50 -1.94 -0.05
CA PHE A 33 -10.36 -2.97 0.50
C PHE A 33 -10.14 -4.31 -0.22
N ILE A 34 -10.12 -4.29 -1.56
CA ILE A 34 -9.83 -5.46 -2.39
C ILE A 34 -8.41 -5.97 -2.11
N SER A 35 -7.41 -5.11 -2.15
CA SER A 35 -6.00 -5.46 -1.93
C SER A 35 -5.77 -6.06 -0.53
N THR A 36 -6.42 -5.51 0.50
CA THR A 36 -6.35 -6.00 1.88
C THR A 36 -7.01 -7.36 2.02
N ILE A 37 -8.20 -7.54 1.42
CA ILE A 37 -8.86 -8.85 1.42
C ILE A 37 -7.98 -9.88 0.73
N PHE A 38 -7.55 -9.62 -0.50
CA PHE A 38 -6.76 -10.59 -1.27
C PHE A 38 -5.38 -10.88 -0.68
N SER A 39 -4.73 -9.89 -0.03
CA SER A 39 -3.44 -10.11 0.63
C SER A 39 -3.56 -10.91 1.92
N THR A 40 -4.68 -10.77 2.65
CA THR A 40 -4.90 -11.49 3.91
C THR A 40 -5.55 -12.86 3.70
N LEU A 41 -6.30 -13.06 2.61
CA LEU A 41 -7.05 -14.28 2.34
C LEU A 41 -6.19 -15.55 2.37
N PRO A 42 -5.00 -15.65 1.72
CA PRO A 42 -4.19 -16.86 1.77
C PRO A 42 -3.81 -17.29 3.18
N ILE A 43 -3.62 -16.31 4.08
CA ILE A 43 -3.20 -16.55 5.47
C ILE A 43 -4.40 -17.00 6.31
N TRP A 44 -5.58 -16.38 6.09
CA TRP A 44 -6.81 -16.76 6.77
C TRP A 44 -7.50 -17.98 6.17
N PHE A 45 -7.09 -18.42 4.99
CA PHE A 45 -7.75 -19.51 4.27
C PHE A 45 -7.75 -20.79 5.09
N PHE A 46 -6.61 -21.13 5.72
CA PHE A 46 -6.50 -22.33 6.54
C PHE A 46 -7.33 -22.24 7.83
N PRO A 47 -7.25 -21.17 8.66
CA PRO A 47 -8.15 -20.99 9.81
C PRO A 47 -9.64 -21.01 9.44
N LEU A 48 -10.03 -20.41 8.32
CA LEU A 48 -11.41 -20.43 7.81
C LEU A 48 -11.86 -21.85 7.46
N LEU A 49 -11.05 -22.58 6.68
CA LEU A 49 -11.34 -23.97 6.34
C LEU A 49 -11.39 -24.85 7.60
N ALA A 50 -10.43 -24.70 8.50
CA ALA A 50 -10.40 -25.43 9.76
C ALA A 50 -11.67 -25.18 10.59
N SER A 51 -12.17 -23.94 10.62
CA SER A 51 -13.41 -23.60 11.33
C SER A 51 -14.66 -24.27 10.77
N ILE A 52 -14.69 -24.52 9.46
CA ILE A 52 -15.84 -25.10 8.76
C ILE A 52 -15.79 -26.64 8.77
N PHE A 53 -14.61 -27.21 8.56
CA PHE A 53 -14.43 -28.64 8.32
C PHE A 53 -14.04 -29.44 9.57
N ILE A 54 -13.49 -28.80 10.62
CA ILE A 54 -13.04 -29.49 11.84
C ILE A 54 -14.02 -29.21 12.97
N ALA A 55 -14.78 -30.24 13.37
CA ALA A 55 -15.62 -30.19 14.57
C ALA A 55 -14.74 -29.97 15.82
N ASN A 56 -15.13 -29.02 16.68
CA ASN A 56 -14.38 -28.52 17.86
C ASN A 56 -13.22 -27.54 17.58
N SER A 57 -13.17 -26.93 16.40
CA SER A 57 -12.23 -25.82 16.15
C SER A 57 -12.55 -24.60 17.04
N PRO A 58 -11.53 -23.81 17.45
CA PRO A 58 -11.75 -22.56 18.16
C PRO A 58 -12.56 -21.59 17.29
N SER A 59 -13.33 -20.70 17.93
CA SER A 59 -14.05 -19.65 17.21
C SER A 59 -13.09 -18.81 16.36
N LEU A 60 -13.55 -18.36 15.19
CA LEU A 60 -12.75 -17.53 14.26
C LEU A 60 -12.10 -16.34 14.98
N MET A 61 -12.85 -15.68 15.87
CA MET A 61 -12.34 -14.55 16.65
C MET A 61 -11.13 -14.92 17.52
N ARG A 62 -11.14 -16.12 18.12
CA ARG A 62 -10.03 -16.60 18.95
C ARG A 62 -8.81 -16.94 18.11
N ASN A 63 -9.00 -17.51 16.92
CA ASN A 63 -7.91 -17.72 15.97
C ASN A 63 -7.31 -16.38 15.51
N ILE A 64 -8.15 -15.37 15.26
CA ILE A 64 -7.70 -14.02 14.91
C ILE A 64 -6.84 -13.42 16.02
N LEU A 65 -7.35 -13.42 17.26
CA LEU A 65 -6.61 -12.90 18.41
C LEU A 65 -5.29 -13.64 18.60
N THR A 66 -5.30 -14.97 18.48
CA THR A 66 -4.09 -15.79 18.63
C THR A 66 -3.06 -15.49 17.52
N SER A 67 -3.48 -15.28 16.28
CA SER A 67 -2.60 -14.87 15.18
C SER A 67 -2.00 -13.48 15.41
N VAL A 68 -2.80 -12.53 15.91
CA VAL A 68 -2.30 -11.20 16.26
C VAL A 68 -1.28 -11.29 17.40
N ASP A 69 -1.55 -12.10 18.42
CA ASP A 69 -0.63 -12.35 19.54
C ASP A 69 0.68 -13.03 19.10
N GLN A 70 0.63 -13.83 18.03
CA GLN A 70 1.81 -14.46 17.43
C GLN A 70 2.64 -13.52 16.55
N GLY A 71 2.18 -12.27 16.35
CA GLY A 71 2.89 -11.27 15.57
C GLY A 71 2.64 -11.34 14.06
N ASP A 72 1.62 -12.09 13.61
CA ASP A 72 1.26 -12.19 12.19
C ASP A 72 0.92 -10.81 11.59
N LEU A 73 0.49 -9.86 12.43
CA LEU A 73 0.18 -8.49 12.02
C LEU A 73 1.42 -7.73 11.48
N PHE A 74 2.63 -8.05 11.97
CA PHE A 74 3.86 -7.50 11.38
C PHE A 74 4.08 -8.04 9.96
N ILE A 75 3.80 -9.32 9.74
CA ILE A 75 3.85 -9.93 8.42
C ILE A 75 2.85 -9.23 7.49
N TYR A 76 1.62 -8.98 7.94
CA TYR A 76 0.64 -8.24 7.14
C TYR A 76 1.11 -6.84 6.77
N SER A 77 1.71 -6.10 7.73
CA SER A 77 2.24 -4.77 7.44
C SER A 77 3.34 -4.79 6.36
N SER A 78 4.20 -5.81 6.37
CA SER A 78 5.23 -6.00 5.35
C SER A 78 4.66 -6.50 4.01
N ALA A 79 3.60 -7.30 4.03
CA ALA A 79 2.95 -7.79 2.81
C ALA A 79 2.31 -6.64 2.01
N LEU A 80 1.79 -5.61 2.69
CA LEU A 80 1.26 -4.39 2.05
C LEU A 80 2.33 -3.55 1.34
N VAL A 81 3.62 -3.76 1.64
CA VAL A 81 4.72 -3.06 0.96
C VAL A 81 4.83 -3.47 -0.50
N GLY A 82 4.51 -4.71 -0.86
CA GLY A 82 4.49 -5.15 -2.26
C GLY A 82 3.54 -4.33 -3.12
N PRO A 83 2.23 -4.31 -2.83
CA PRO A 83 1.24 -3.45 -3.48
C PRO A 83 1.58 -1.95 -3.42
N LEU A 84 2.18 -1.48 -2.31
CA LEU A 84 2.62 -0.09 -2.18
C LEU A 84 3.73 0.24 -3.19
N ILE A 85 4.79 -0.58 -3.24
CA ILE A 85 5.91 -0.41 -4.18
C ILE A 85 5.38 -0.50 -5.62
N PHE A 86 4.53 -1.49 -5.88
CA PHE A 86 3.87 -1.64 -7.15
C PHE A 86 3.11 -0.38 -7.57
N ALA A 87 2.31 0.19 -6.67
CA ALA A 87 1.50 1.36 -6.96
C ALA A 87 2.34 2.63 -7.20
N ILE A 88 3.52 2.75 -6.59
CA ILE A 88 4.45 3.87 -6.86
C ILE A 88 5.31 3.65 -8.13
N THR A 89 5.44 2.42 -8.63
CA THR A 89 6.25 2.09 -9.81
C THR A 89 5.39 1.95 -11.06
N LYS A 90 5.56 2.83 -12.04
CA LYS A 90 4.61 3.01 -13.15
C LYS A 90 4.87 2.15 -14.40
N ASN A 91 5.59 1.04 -14.31
CA ASN A 91 5.98 0.27 -15.51
C ASN A 91 4.86 -0.57 -16.16
N TYR A 92 3.61 -0.10 -16.08
CA TYR A 92 2.43 -0.70 -16.71
C TYR A 92 2.05 -0.04 -18.04
N ALA A 93 2.53 1.18 -18.33
CA ALA A 93 2.14 1.93 -19.52
C ALA A 93 3.09 1.75 -20.74
N GLU A 94 4.35 1.35 -20.52
CA GLU A 94 5.33 1.19 -21.62
C GLU A 94 5.45 -0.26 -22.14
N TRP A 95 4.75 -1.24 -21.55
CA TRP A 95 4.79 -2.63 -22.04
C TRP A 95 4.19 -2.84 -23.44
N GLY A 96 3.62 -1.80 -24.04
CA GLY A 96 3.08 -1.81 -25.41
C GLY A 96 3.74 -0.83 -26.38
N SER A 97 4.84 -0.14 -26.04
CA SER A 97 5.53 0.68 -27.03
C SER A 97 6.40 -0.20 -27.93
N ASP A 98 6.04 -0.30 -29.21
CA ASP A 98 6.66 -1.12 -30.28
C ASP A 98 8.16 -0.84 -30.59
N ASN A 99 8.89 -0.15 -29.73
CA ASN A 99 10.32 0.08 -29.87
C ASN A 99 11.07 -0.28 -28.58
N PRO A 100 11.37 -1.57 -28.34
CA PRO A 100 12.27 -1.96 -27.27
C PRO A 100 13.67 -1.48 -27.68
N SER A 101 14.12 -0.38 -27.09
CA SER A 101 15.52 0.01 -27.17
C SER A 101 16.36 -1.09 -26.50
N ALA A 102 17.14 -1.82 -27.31
CA ALA A 102 17.82 -3.07 -26.95
C ALA A 102 18.84 -2.99 -25.80
N ASN A 103 19.05 -1.80 -25.20
CA ASN A 103 20.05 -1.56 -24.15
C ASN A 103 19.48 -0.93 -22.86
N ALA A 104 18.16 -0.75 -22.75
CA ALA A 104 17.57 -0.28 -21.49
C ALA A 104 17.48 -1.45 -20.51
N SER A 105 18.40 -1.50 -19.55
CA SER A 105 18.34 -2.45 -18.43
C SER A 105 16.97 -2.34 -17.77
N GLN A 106 16.18 -3.42 -17.73
CA GLN A 106 14.79 -3.43 -17.25
C GLN A 106 14.64 -2.95 -15.79
N LEU A 107 15.72 -3.02 -15.00
CA LEU A 107 15.83 -2.48 -13.65
C LEU A 107 16.27 -1.00 -13.58
N GLY A 108 16.88 -0.47 -14.64
CA GLY A 108 17.42 0.89 -14.69
C GLY A 108 16.37 1.97 -15.01
N LYS A 109 15.16 1.58 -15.44
CA LYS A 109 14.07 2.50 -15.77
C LYS A 109 12.92 2.45 -14.76
N LEU A 110 13.21 2.10 -13.51
CA LEU A 110 12.31 2.35 -12.38
C LEU A 110 12.30 3.87 -12.10
N THR A 111 11.58 4.61 -12.92
CA THR A 111 11.37 6.05 -12.71
C THR A 111 10.19 6.24 -11.78
N PHE A 112 10.42 6.95 -10.67
CA PHE A 112 9.34 7.36 -9.77
C PHE A 112 8.65 8.58 -10.40
N GLU A 113 7.49 8.36 -11.01
CA GLU A 113 6.69 9.45 -11.58
C GLU A 113 5.91 10.23 -10.52
N PHE A 114 5.76 9.64 -9.33
CA PHE A 114 5.00 10.26 -8.24
C PHE A 114 5.77 11.40 -7.57
N PRO A 115 5.12 12.54 -7.30
CA PRO A 115 5.63 13.50 -6.33
C PRO A 115 5.79 12.75 -5.00
N TYR A 116 7.03 12.73 -4.47
CA TYR A 116 7.41 12.02 -3.25
C TYR A 116 7.46 10.48 -3.35
N GLY A 117 7.47 9.87 -4.54
CA GLY A 117 7.60 8.41 -4.68
C GLY A 117 8.80 7.81 -3.92
N THR A 118 9.94 8.51 -3.93
CA THR A 118 11.13 8.14 -3.15
C THR A 118 10.88 8.11 -1.64
N TRP A 119 10.08 9.04 -1.10
CA TRP A 119 9.75 9.04 0.32
C TRP A 119 8.88 7.85 0.71
N PHE A 120 7.87 7.52 -0.10
CA PHE A 120 7.06 6.32 0.13
C PHE A 120 7.90 5.05 0.05
N PHE A 121 8.85 4.97 -0.89
CA PHE A 121 9.78 3.86 -0.98
C PHE A 121 10.67 3.73 0.27
N LEU A 122 11.24 4.83 0.76
CA LEU A 122 12.04 4.82 2.00
C LEU A 122 11.20 4.43 3.22
N ILE A 123 9.96 4.92 3.32
CA ILE A 123 9.01 4.53 4.37
C ILE A 123 8.71 3.03 4.28
N ALA A 124 8.51 2.50 3.08
CA ALA A 124 8.24 1.08 2.87
C ALA A 124 9.40 0.20 3.34
N ILE A 125 10.64 0.59 3.03
CA ILE A 125 11.85 -0.08 3.54
C ILE A 125 11.89 -0.02 5.06
N ALA A 126 11.61 1.14 5.66
CA ALA A 126 11.60 1.30 7.11
C ALA A 126 10.54 0.40 7.78
N ILE A 127 9.32 0.34 7.23
CA ILE A 127 8.25 -0.56 7.71
C ILE A 127 8.73 -2.02 7.65
N CYS A 128 9.31 -2.45 6.53
CA CYS A 128 9.85 -3.81 6.39
C CYS A 128 10.94 -4.13 7.40
N MET A 129 11.90 -3.23 7.60
CA MET A 129 12.99 -3.44 8.57
C MET A 129 12.47 -3.51 10.00
N ILE A 130 11.59 -2.59 10.40
CA ILE A 130 11.01 -2.59 11.75
C ILE A 130 10.16 -3.84 11.95
N ALA A 131 9.33 -4.22 10.97
CA ALA A 131 8.51 -5.43 11.05
C ALA A 131 9.36 -6.69 11.19
N ALA A 132 10.43 -6.81 10.41
CA ALA A 132 11.36 -7.94 10.47
C ALA A 132 12.07 -8.02 11.84
N VAL A 133 12.55 -6.89 12.37
CA VAL A 133 13.20 -6.83 13.68
C VAL A 133 12.20 -7.18 14.80
N CYS A 134 11.03 -6.56 14.83
CA CYS A 134 10.01 -6.81 15.85
C CYS A 134 9.52 -8.27 15.82
N PHE A 135 9.24 -8.80 14.62
CA PHE A 135 8.84 -10.18 14.45
C PHE A 135 9.96 -11.16 14.87
N GLY A 136 11.20 -10.89 14.48
CA GLY A 136 12.36 -11.69 14.88
C GLY A 136 12.57 -11.72 16.39
N LEU A 137 12.49 -10.56 17.05
CA LEU A 137 12.58 -10.45 18.52
C LEU A 137 11.47 -11.23 19.22
N MET A 138 10.22 -11.11 18.74
CA MET A 138 9.09 -11.86 19.27
C MET A 138 9.31 -13.37 19.10
N ARG A 139 9.78 -13.81 17.92
CA ARG A 139 10.04 -15.22 17.64
C ARG A 139 11.17 -15.80 18.51
N PHE A 140 12.28 -15.10 18.63
CA PHE A 140 13.40 -15.54 19.47
C PHE A 140 13.06 -15.55 20.97
N SER A 141 12.25 -14.60 21.42
CA SER A 141 11.69 -14.63 22.79
C SER A 141 10.81 -15.87 23.00
N SER A 142 9.92 -16.18 22.06
CA SER A 142 9.04 -17.36 22.16
C SER A 142 9.79 -18.70 22.19
N MET A 143 10.97 -18.76 21.57
CA MET A 143 11.85 -19.94 21.55
C MET A 143 12.76 -20.05 22.78
N GLY A 144 12.76 -19.05 23.67
CA GLY A 144 13.65 -19.02 24.83
C GLY A 144 15.12 -18.74 24.53
N LEU A 145 15.43 -18.21 23.33
CA LEU A 145 16.80 -17.87 22.93
C LEU A 145 17.32 -16.57 23.58
N ILE A 146 16.40 -15.73 24.07
CA ILE A 146 16.71 -14.43 24.68
C ILE A 146 16.03 -14.39 26.05
N ALA A 147 16.77 -13.99 27.09
CA ALA A 147 16.26 -13.88 28.46
C ALA A 147 15.39 -12.62 28.71
N ALA A 148 15.18 -11.79 27.69
CA ALA A 148 14.38 -10.59 27.80
C ALA A 148 12.88 -10.95 27.82
N GLN A 149 12.21 -10.66 28.93
CA GLN A 149 10.77 -10.77 29.04
C GLN A 149 10.13 -9.54 28.43
N PHE A 150 9.74 -9.65 27.16
CA PHE A 150 9.00 -8.60 26.48
C PHE A 150 7.52 -8.66 26.85
N GLN A 151 6.94 -7.51 27.17
CA GLN A 151 5.51 -7.39 27.41
C GLN A 151 4.75 -7.51 26.07
N MET A 152 4.01 -8.59 25.88
CA MET A 152 3.30 -8.90 24.64
C MET A 152 2.27 -7.82 24.26
N ASP A 153 1.65 -7.18 25.25
CA ASP A 153 0.69 -6.09 25.04
C ASP A 153 1.29 -4.94 24.21
N ASN A 154 2.56 -4.58 24.48
CA ASN A 154 3.22 -3.48 23.77
C ASN A 154 3.47 -3.85 22.31
N PHE A 155 3.79 -5.11 22.02
CA PHE A 155 3.99 -5.57 20.65
C PHE A 155 2.69 -5.58 19.84
N LEU A 156 1.56 -5.89 20.48
CA LEU A 156 0.25 -5.82 19.83
C LEU A 156 -0.12 -4.39 19.42
N TRP A 157 0.10 -3.41 20.32
CA TRP A 157 -0.14 -2.01 19.99
C TRP A 157 0.79 -1.50 18.88
N VAL A 158 2.07 -1.86 18.94
CA VAL A 158 3.05 -1.49 17.92
C VAL A 158 2.70 -2.11 16.56
N SER A 159 2.36 -3.40 16.53
CA SER A 159 2.00 -4.08 15.28
C SER A 159 0.73 -3.49 14.67
N CYS A 160 -0.28 -3.18 15.49
CA CYS A 160 -1.52 -2.54 15.05
C CYS A 160 -1.26 -1.13 14.51
N GLY A 161 -0.45 -0.34 15.21
CA GLY A 161 -0.03 0.98 14.76
C GLY A 161 0.73 0.94 13.43
N MET A 162 1.67 0.00 13.28
CA MET A 162 2.41 -0.21 12.03
C MET A 162 1.51 -0.62 10.87
N TYR A 163 0.58 -1.55 11.12
CA TYR A 163 -0.36 -2.01 10.09
C TYR A 163 -1.30 -0.87 9.63
N LEU A 164 -1.86 -0.11 10.57
CA LEU A 164 -2.65 1.09 10.25
C LEU A 164 -1.84 2.12 9.47
N PHE A 165 -0.59 2.35 9.86
CA PHE A 165 0.28 3.27 9.16
C PHE A 165 0.59 2.81 7.72
N ALA A 166 0.86 1.52 7.52
CA ALA A 166 1.05 0.94 6.19
C ALA A 166 -0.20 1.09 5.31
N LEU A 167 -1.40 0.85 5.87
CA LEU A 167 -2.66 1.08 5.18
C LEU A 167 -2.86 2.56 4.80
N LEU A 168 -2.52 3.50 5.68
CA LEU A 168 -2.59 4.93 5.38
C LEU A 168 -1.62 5.33 4.26
N CYS A 169 -0.41 4.77 4.24
CA CYS A 169 0.54 4.97 3.14
C CYS A 169 -0.03 4.43 1.82
N LEU A 170 -0.55 3.21 1.82
CA LEU A 170 -1.17 2.60 0.63
C LEU A 170 -2.35 3.45 0.15
N PHE A 171 -3.16 3.97 1.07
CA PHE A 171 -4.30 4.84 0.77
C PHE A 171 -3.91 6.13 0.10
N THR A 172 -2.89 6.77 0.64
CA THR A 172 -2.36 8.01 0.08
C THR A 172 -1.81 7.78 -1.32
N VAL A 173 -1.05 6.69 -1.53
CA VAL A 173 -0.52 6.34 -2.85
C VAL A 173 -1.63 6.01 -3.85
N SER A 174 -2.64 5.22 -3.47
CA SER A 174 -3.77 4.91 -4.34
C SER A 174 -4.53 6.17 -4.76
N ILE A 175 -4.73 7.13 -3.85
CA ILE A 175 -5.34 8.42 -4.18
C ILE A 175 -4.49 9.17 -5.22
N TYR A 176 -3.19 9.32 -4.98
CA TYR A 176 -2.31 10.03 -5.91
C TYR A 176 -2.28 9.35 -7.27
N ARG A 177 -2.31 8.02 -7.30
CA ARG A 177 -2.30 7.27 -8.55
C ARG A 177 -3.59 7.51 -9.33
N ASN A 178 -4.73 7.48 -8.66
CA ASN A 178 -6.03 7.71 -9.30
C ASN A 178 -6.12 9.14 -9.83
N GLU A 179 -5.68 10.15 -9.08
CA GLU A 179 -5.65 11.54 -9.56
C GLU A 179 -4.72 11.74 -10.77
N LEU A 180 -3.54 11.10 -10.78
CA LEU A 180 -2.65 11.15 -11.94
C LEU A 180 -3.24 10.44 -13.17
N GLN A 181 -3.96 9.34 -12.98
CA GLN A 181 -4.66 8.63 -14.05
C GLN A 181 -5.81 9.48 -14.62
N ASP A 182 -6.62 10.08 -13.75
CA ASP A 182 -7.72 10.96 -14.14
C ASP A 182 -7.18 12.19 -14.90
N PHE A 183 -6.11 12.82 -14.43
CA PHE A 183 -5.46 13.94 -15.11
C PHE A 183 -4.93 13.54 -16.51
N SER A 184 -4.26 12.39 -16.62
CA SER A 184 -3.76 11.90 -17.90
C SER A 184 -4.89 11.55 -18.88
N ALA A 185 -6.01 11.00 -18.41
CA ALA A 185 -7.15 10.69 -19.24
C ALA A 185 -7.78 11.97 -19.82
N ASN A 186 -8.01 12.97 -18.98
CA ASN A 186 -8.57 14.26 -19.40
C ASN A 186 -7.65 14.99 -20.38
N ALA A 187 -6.33 15.01 -20.13
CA ALA A 187 -5.37 15.65 -21.03
C ALA A 187 -5.31 14.98 -22.42
N ASN A 188 -5.45 13.65 -22.47
CA ASN A 188 -5.52 12.92 -23.73
C ASN A 188 -6.81 13.23 -24.49
N GLU A 189 -7.95 13.30 -23.80
CA GLU A 189 -9.24 13.69 -24.38
C GLU A 189 -9.20 15.11 -24.95
N ASP A 190 -8.65 16.07 -24.20
CA ASP A 190 -8.45 17.46 -24.67
C ASP A 190 -7.55 17.53 -25.90
N THR A 191 -6.50 16.70 -25.95
CA THR A 191 -5.59 16.64 -27.10
C THR A 191 -6.30 16.06 -28.34
N GLN A 192 -7.08 14.99 -28.18
CA GLN A 192 -7.87 14.41 -29.28
C GLN A 192 -8.91 15.40 -29.79
N ASN A 193 -9.65 16.04 -28.89
CA ASN A 193 -10.62 17.09 -29.23
C ASN A 193 -9.97 18.25 -29.99
N PHE A 194 -8.75 18.66 -29.59
CA PHE A 194 -8.00 19.69 -30.30
C PHE A 194 -7.61 19.25 -31.72
N VAL A 195 -7.12 18.01 -31.89
CA VAL A 195 -6.76 17.46 -33.20
C VAL A 195 -7.98 17.38 -34.12
N ASP A 196 -9.14 16.95 -33.61
CA ASP A 196 -10.39 16.86 -34.38
C ASP A 196 -10.90 18.25 -34.80
N GLN A 197 -10.81 19.23 -33.89
CA GLN A 197 -11.14 20.63 -34.20
C GLN A 197 -10.17 21.25 -35.22
N TRP A 198 -8.90 20.86 -35.18
CA TRP A 198 -7.90 21.33 -36.16
C TRP A 198 -8.17 20.75 -37.55
N ASN A 199 -8.41 19.44 -37.62
CA ASN A 199 -8.69 18.74 -38.87
C ASN A 199 -9.97 19.24 -39.53
N SER A 200 -11.01 19.56 -38.76
CA SER A 200 -12.26 20.11 -39.30
C SER A 200 -12.15 21.57 -39.79
N ARG A 201 -11.10 22.31 -39.41
CA ARG A 201 -10.87 23.69 -39.88
C ARG A 201 -9.98 23.77 -41.12
N ASN A 202 -9.07 22.82 -41.29
CA ASN A 202 -8.00 22.88 -42.30
C ASN A 202 -8.06 21.75 -43.35
N GLY A 203 -9.03 20.83 -43.24
CA GLY A 203 -9.34 19.81 -44.25
C GLY A 203 -10.60 20.17 -45.03
#